data_AF-A0A8H7HKX9-F1
#
_entry.id   AF-A0A8H7HKX9-F1
#
_cell.length_a   1.000
_cell.length_b   1.000
_cell.length_c   1.000
_cell.angle_alpha   90.00
_cell.angle_beta   90.00
_cell.angle_gamma   90.00
#
_symmetry.space_group_name_H-M   'P 1'
#
loop_
_entity.id
_entity.type
_entity.pdbx_description
1 polymer ?
#
loop_
_entity_poly.entity_id
_entity_poly.type
_entity_poly.pdbx_seq_one_letter_code
_entity_poly.pdbx_strand_id
1 'polypeptide(L)'
;KVRFVTEAEASVHFCIHHTNLGTVLRPGTNFAVCDAGGSTVDTTLYSVISAKPVLKLKEERASACVQAGAIFVDFETEKFLRKTLANAGLSPDDVVEYTKAGVKDFEGFAKRAFKDDTTEQSIAVAHTRFNNSAIRARRGRITLSGSTVKGFFDVCVKEITGSVDQQINGLNVPYILLVGGFGDSPYIRSEFKKQYEPQGSRITITNDSTSKAVADGAVIWSTLSSVSSRAPRYSFGTTIALPFLANVHRRQYRIPYKNARGEQVVSGGWSQIVQKGVALDSEVVCRRPYVQLHTTPDPNLELFTADLLAYSGENTPEWARDPFGNLASGFQEACTIRANLQHLEGALVSAMGKHGSRYWTLQFDICIRFGGTELESYLEWEENVGIFDSYTPLETDNKK
;
A
#
# COMPACT_ATOMS: atom_id res chain seq x y z
N LYS A 1 4.13 -19.50 5.69
CA LYS A 1 4.29 -18.21 6.40
C LYS A 1 2.92 -17.55 6.48
N VAL A 2 2.39 -17.28 7.67
CA VAL A 2 1.09 -16.59 7.84
C VAL A 2 1.34 -15.09 7.77
N ARG A 3 0.51 -14.35 7.05
CA ARG A 3 0.54 -12.90 6.95
C ARG A 3 -0.82 -12.36 7.41
N PHE A 4 -0.82 -11.27 8.15
CA PHE A 4 -2.01 -10.58 8.62
C PHE A 4 -2.15 -9.26 7.87
N VAL A 5 -3.39 -8.87 7.60
CA VAL A 5 -3.79 -7.58 7.03
C VAL A 5 -4.96 -7.07 7.87
N THR A 6 -5.03 -5.77 8.11
CA THR A 6 -6.15 -5.19 8.87
C THR A 6 -7.42 -5.21 8.03
N GLU A 7 -8.59 -5.20 8.67
CA GLU A 7 -9.88 -5.14 7.95
C GLU A 7 -9.97 -3.88 7.10
N ALA A 8 -9.51 -2.74 7.65
CA ALA A 8 -9.48 -1.47 6.94
C ALA A 8 -8.56 -1.52 5.71
N GLU A 9 -7.32 -2.02 5.84
CA GLU A 9 -6.40 -2.14 4.70
C GLU A 9 -6.94 -3.11 3.63
N ALA A 10 -7.47 -4.25 4.04
CA ALA A 10 -8.10 -5.20 3.14
C ALA A 10 -9.25 -4.53 2.35
N SER A 11 -10.12 -3.81 3.05
CA SER A 11 -11.21 -3.04 2.44
C SER A 11 -10.74 -1.99 1.43
N VAL A 12 -9.57 -1.37 1.64
CA VAL A 12 -8.96 -0.48 0.64
C VAL A 12 -8.62 -1.25 -0.64
N HIS A 13 -8.01 -2.42 -0.54
CA HIS A 13 -7.68 -3.25 -1.70
C HIS A 13 -8.93 -3.70 -2.46
N PHE A 14 -9.99 -4.05 -1.73
CA PHE A 14 -11.30 -4.34 -2.34
C PHE A 14 -11.84 -3.12 -3.10
N CYS A 15 -11.87 -1.94 -2.48
CA CYS A 15 -12.38 -0.72 -3.11
C CYS A 15 -11.56 -0.28 -4.31
N ILE A 16 -10.22 -0.38 -4.26
CA ILE A 16 -9.35 -0.03 -5.40
C ILE A 16 -9.61 -0.96 -6.59
N HIS A 17 -9.87 -2.24 -6.33
CA HIS A 17 -10.11 -3.22 -7.39
C HIS A 17 -11.50 -3.06 -8.03
N HIS A 18 -12.52 -2.75 -7.23
CA HIS A 18 -13.92 -2.69 -7.68
C HIS A 18 -14.42 -1.29 -8.02
N THR A 19 -13.58 -0.26 -7.89
CA THR A 19 -13.94 1.13 -8.21
C THR A 19 -12.79 1.87 -8.88
N ASN A 20 -13.05 3.10 -9.32
CA ASN A 20 -12.02 3.98 -9.85
C ASN A 20 -11.15 4.64 -8.75
N LEU A 21 -11.18 4.16 -7.51
CA LEU A 21 -10.41 4.76 -6.41
C LEU A 21 -8.90 4.73 -6.70
N GLY A 22 -8.39 3.66 -7.31
CA GLY A 22 -6.97 3.53 -7.66
C GLY A 22 -6.45 4.57 -8.64
N THR A 23 -7.31 5.22 -9.43
CA THR A 23 -6.89 6.28 -10.39
C THR A 23 -6.88 7.67 -9.77
N VAL A 24 -7.54 7.86 -8.63
CA VAL A 24 -7.66 9.16 -7.95
C VAL A 24 -6.76 9.29 -6.73
N LEU A 25 -6.33 8.19 -6.12
CA LEU A 25 -5.38 8.21 -5.00
C LEU A 25 -3.98 8.62 -5.47
N ARG A 26 -3.43 9.66 -4.85
CA ARG A 26 -2.08 10.18 -5.11
C ARG A 26 -1.31 10.28 -3.80
N PRO A 27 0.04 10.23 -3.81
CA PRO A 27 0.83 10.53 -2.63
C PRO A 27 0.36 11.84 -1.96
N GLY A 28 0.17 11.80 -0.64
CA GLY A 28 -0.36 12.91 0.17
C GLY A 28 -1.90 13.01 0.24
N THR A 29 -2.65 12.20 -0.50
CA THR A 29 -4.11 12.14 -0.36
C THR A 29 -4.50 11.47 0.95
N ASN A 30 -5.36 12.12 1.74
CA ASN A 30 -6.02 11.49 2.88
C ASN A 30 -7.37 10.89 2.47
N PHE A 31 -7.71 9.73 3.03
CA PHE A 31 -9.03 9.15 2.89
C PHE A 31 -9.38 8.34 4.15
N ALA A 32 -10.66 8.28 4.48
CA ALA A 32 -11.15 7.48 5.60
C ALA A 32 -11.77 6.17 5.10
N VAL A 33 -11.62 5.11 5.88
CA VAL A 33 -12.35 3.85 5.73
C VAL A 33 -13.29 3.73 6.91
N CYS A 34 -14.57 3.53 6.64
CA CYS A 34 -15.60 3.24 7.62
C CYS A 34 -16.17 1.86 7.30
N ASP A 35 -15.71 0.83 8.02
CA ASP A 35 -16.25 -0.52 7.94
C ASP A 35 -17.44 -0.65 8.88
N ALA A 36 -18.63 -0.46 8.33
CA ALA A 36 -19.88 -0.57 9.07
C ALA A 36 -20.36 -2.03 9.04
N GLY A 37 -19.98 -2.76 10.09
CA GLY A 37 -20.27 -4.18 10.26
C GLY A 37 -21.59 -4.49 10.97
N GLY A 38 -21.76 -5.77 11.32
CA GLY A 38 -22.96 -6.26 12.01
C GLY A 38 -23.03 -5.84 13.48
N SER A 39 -21.89 -5.80 14.17
CA SER A 39 -21.80 -5.49 15.60
C SER A 39 -21.01 -4.21 15.89
N THR A 40 -19.86 -4.06 15.23
CA THR A 40 -18.95 -2.93 15.39
C THR A 40 -18.89 -2.12 14.12
N VAL A 41 -18.45 -0.88 14.26
CA VAL A 41 -18.05 -0.03 13.15
C VAL A 41 -16.64 0.46 13.41
N ASP A 42 -15.75 0.11 12.50
CA ASP A 42 -14.33 0.42 12.56
C ASP A 42 -14.02 1.56 11.61
N THR A 43 -13.34 2.59 12.11
CA THR A 43 -12.98 3.78 11.34
C THR A 43 -11.48 4.02 11.37
N THR A 44 -10.86 4.08 10.20
CA THR A 44 -9.43 4.33 10.05
C THR A 44 -9.18 5.45 9.05
N LEU A 45 -8.26 6.35 9.38
CA LEU A 45 -7.82 7.42 8.49
C LEU A 45 -6.43 7.10 7.92
N TYR A 46 -6.33 7.08 6.60
CA TYR A 46 -5.08 6.84 5.89
C TYR A 46 -4.59 8.07 5.10
N SER A 47 -3.28 8.24 5.08
CA SER A 47 -2.52 9.01 4.10
C SER A 47 -1.88 8.06 3.08
N VAL A 48 -1.99 8.39 1.79
CA VAL A 48 -1.25 7.68 0.74
C VAL A 48 0.21 8.12 0.75
N ILE A 49 1.13 7.19 1.00
CA ILE A 49 2.58 7.44 0.89
C ILE A 49 3.05 7.19 -0.54
N SER A 50 2.60 6.08 -1.13
CA SER A 50 2.84 5.77 -2.55
C SER A 50 1.62 5.07 -3.14
N ALA A 51 1.27 5.39 -4.38
CA ALA A 51 0.19 4.73 -5.11
C ALA A 51 0.71 3.64 -6.08
N LYS A 52 1.99 3.70 -6.48
CA LYS A 52 2.62 2.79 -7.45
C LYS A 52 4.12 2.61 -7.13
N PRO A 53 4.74 1.45 -7.44
CA PRO A 53 4.13 0.24 -8.00
C PRO A 53 3.26 -0.53 -6.98
N VAL A 54 3.47 -0.30 -5.68
CA VAL A 54 2.72 -0.90 -4.58
C VAL A 54 2.08 0.23 -3.76
N LEU A 55 0.81 0.06 -3.41
CA LEU A 55 0.11 0.99 -2.52
C LEU A 55 0.76 0.93 -1.13
N LYS A 56 1.24 2.08 -0.64
CA LYS A 56 1.72 2.25 0.73
C LYS A 56 0.85 3.27 1.43
N LEU A 57 0.25 2.85 2.53
CA LEU A 57 -0.62 3.67 3.36
C LEU A 57 0.04 3.93 4.71
N LYS A 58 -0.22 5.08 5.27
CA LYS A 58 0.14 5.44 6.64
C LYS A 58 -1.15 5.77 7.39
N GLU A 59 -1.37 5.14 8.54
CA GLU A 59 -2.43 5.58 9.45
C GLU A 59 -2.04 6.93 10.05
N GLU A 60 -2.91 7.93 9.91
CA GLU A 60 -2.66 9.27 10.45
C GLU A 60 -3.05 9.38 11.94
N ARG A 61 -3.91 8.48 12.40
CA ARG A 61 -4.41 8.41 13.79
C ARG A 61 -4.66 6.95 14.16
N ALA A 62 -4.72 6.68 15.46
CA ALA A 62 -5.20 5.39 15.95
C ALA A 62 -6.63 5.14 15.44
N SER A 63 -6.87 3.93 14.94
CA SER A 63 -8.20 3.51 14.50
C SER A 63 -9.22 3.59 15.64
N ALA A 64 -10.45 3.92 15.29
CA ALA A 64 -11.58 3.94 16.21
C ALA A 64 -12.48 2.74 15.96
N CYS A 65 -13.07 2.20 17.03
CA CYS A 65 -14.06 1.13 16.97
C CYS A 65 -15.23 1.52 17.88
N VAL A 66 -16.43 1.58 17.32
CA VAL A 66 -17.66 1.87 18.07
C VAL A 66 -18.65 0.71 18.00
N GLN A 67 -19.38 0.48 19.09
CA GLN A 67 -20.44 -0.53 19.15
C GLN A 67 -21.75 0.04 18.59
N ALA A 68 -21.79 0.21 17.28
CA ALA A 68 -22.92 0.85 16.58
C ALA A 68 -23.36 0.09 15.30
N GLY A 69 -23.03 -1.20 15.20
CA GLY A 69 -23.38 -2.03 14.03
C GLY A 69 -24.88 -2.29 13.85
N ALA A 70 -25.22 -3.02 12.79
CA ALA A 70 -26.61 -3.33 12.40
C ALA A 70 -27.47 -4.00 13.50
N ILE A 71 -26.85 -4.71 14.45
CA ILE A 71 -27.55 -5.37 15.57
C ILE A 71 -28.24 -4.37 16.51
N PHE A 72 -27.73 -3.14 16.61
CA PHE A 72 -28.32 -2.12 17.47
C PHE A 72 -29.66 -1.59 16.95
N VAL A 73 -29.87 -1.64 15.63
CA VAL A 73 -31.18 -1.38 15.02
C VAL A 73 -32.19 -2.47 15.41
N ASP A 74 -31.73 -3.72 15.50
CA ASP A 74 -32.58 -4.84 15.94
C ASP A 74 -32.93 -4.70 17.44
N PHE A 75 -32.00 -4.27 18.27
CA PHE A 75 -32.25 -4.00 19.69
C PHE A 75 -33.29 -2.90 19.91
N GLU A 76 -33.22 -1.79 19.19
CA GLU A 76 -34.23 -0.73 19.29
C GLU A 76 -35.60 -1.19 18.76
N THR A 77 -35.61 -2.03 17.73
CA THR A 77 -36.85 -2.67 17.24
C THR A 77 -37.45 -3.60 18.29
N GLU A 78 -36.63 -4.44 18.93
CA GLU A 78 -37.06 -5.35 20.00
C GLU A 78 -37.68 -4.57 21.16
N LYS A 79 -36.99 -3.54 21.63
CA LYS A 79 -37.44 -2.67 22.71
C LYS A 79 -38.76 -1.98 22.36
N PHE A 80 -38.89 -1.49 21.14
CA PHE A 80 -40.14 -0.90 20.65
C PHE A 80 -41.29 -1.92 20.66
N LEU A 81 -41.06 -3.13 20.13
CA LEU A 81 -42.07 -4.18 20.06
C LEU A 81 -42.51 -4.66 21.44
N ARG A 82 -41.57 -4.93 22.35
CA ARG A 82 -41.88 -5.32 23.74
C ARG A 82 -42.79 -4.30 24.41
N LYS A 83 -42.41 -3.02 24.32
CA LYS A 83 -43.19 -1.92 24.91
C LYS A 83 -44.58 -1.80 24.27
N THR A 84 -44.65 -1.87 22.94
CA THR A 84 -45.89 -1.72 22.17
C THR A 84 -46.87 -2.85 22.46
N LEU A 85 -46.40 -4.09 22.46
CA LEU A 85 -47.22 -5.28 22.73
C LEU A 85 -47.67 -5.34 24.20
N ALA A 86 -46.79 -5.03 25.15
CA ALA A 86 -47.14 -4.99 26.57
C ALA A 86 -48.19 -3.90 26.88
N ASN A 87 -48.01 -2.69 26.32
CA ASN A 87 -48.97 -1.59 26.48
C ASN A 87 -50.33 -1.89 25.83
N ALA A 88 -50.38 -2.81 24.86
CA ALA A 88 -51.61 -3.28 24.24
C ALA A 88 -52.31 -4.40 25.05
N GLY A 89 -51.77 -4.78 26.21
CA GLY A 89 -52.38 -5.73 27.14
C GLY A 89 -52.19 -7.20 26.75
N LEU A 90 -51.18 -7.53 25.93
CA LEU A 90 -50.89 -8.92 25.58
C LEU A 90 -50.28 -9.69 26.77
N SER A 91 -50.44 -11.02 26.74
CA SER A 91 -49.84 -11.89 27.74
C SER A 91 -48.30 -11.82 27.69
N PRO A 92 -47.58 -12.05 28.80
CA PRO A 92 -46.12 -12.08 28.80
C PRO A 92 -45.54 -13.05 27.76
N ASP A 93 -46.18 -14.20 27.56
CA ASP A 93 -45.74 -15.21 26.59
C ASP A 93 -45.91 -14.70 25.14
N ASP A 94 -47.08 -14.12 24.81
CA ASP A 94 -47.30 -13.51 23.49
C ASP A 94 -46.33 -12.35 23.23
N VAL A 95 -46.04 -11.52 24.24
CA VAL A 95 -45.08 -10.42 24.11
C VAL A 95 -43.71 -10.97 23.72
N VAL A 96 -43.24 -12.05 24.35
CA VAL A 96 -41.96 -12.68 24.03
C VAL A 96 -41.98 -13.29 22.63
N GLU A 97 -43.00 -14.09 22.32
CA GLU A 97 -43.12 -14.79 21.04
C GLU A 97 -43.24 -13.80 19.86
N TYR A 98 -44.14 -12.82 19.97
CA TYR A 98 -44.43 -11.90 18.89
C TYR A 98 -43.32 -10.87 18.68
N THR A 99 -42.63 -10.47 19.75
CA THR A 99 -41.40 -9.66 19.63
C THR A 99 -40.36 -10.41 18.83
N LYS A 100 -40.09 -11.69 19.16
CA LYS A 100 -39.11 -12.51 18.46
C LYS A 100 -39.46 -12.68 16.98
N ALA A 101 -40.72 -12.92 16.67
CA ALA A 101 -41.21 -12.99 15.28
C ALA A 101 -41.03 -11.65 14.55
N GLY A 102 -41.40 -10.55 15.20
CA GLY A 102 -41.30 -9.19 14.65
C GLY A 102 -39.89 -8.75 14.34
N VAL A 103 -38.94 -8.98 15.27
CA VAL A 103 -37.52 -8.67 15.04
C VAL A 103 -36.98 -9.48 13.86
N LYS A 104 -37.32 -10.77 13.78
CA LYS A 104 -36.88 -11.62 12.66
C LYS A 104 -37.43 -11.16 11.31
N ASP A 105 -38.71 -10.80 11.23
CA ASP A 105 -39.31 -10.25 9.99
C ASP A 105 -38.70 -8.88 9.64
N PHE A 106 -38.49 -8.02 10.63
CA PHE A 106 -37.86 -6.72 10.45
C PHE A 106 -36.43 -6.85 9.89
N GLU A 107 -35.59 -7.70 10.51
CA GLU A 107 -34.21 -7.95 10.07
C GLU A 107 -34.15 -8.50 8.63
N GLY A 108 -35.08 -9.40 8.29
CA GLY A 108 -35.14 -10.04 6.98
C GLY A 108 -35.59 -9.11 5.85
N PHE A 109 -36.41 -8.11 6.15
CA PHE A 109 -37.07 -7.30 5.12
C PHE A 109 -36.97 -5.80 5.37
N ALA A 110 -37.71 -5.28 6.36
CA ALA A 110 -37.87 -3.83 6.57
C ALA A 110 -36.53 -3.12 6.82
N LYS A 111 -35.65 -3.69 7.65
CA LYS A 111 -34.31 -3.13 7.93
C LYS A 111 -33.47 -3.00 6.66
N ARG A 112 -33.48 -4.03 5.82
CA ARG A 112 -32.66 -4.09 4.59
C ARG A 112 -33.17 -3.14 3.50
N ALA A 113 -34.48 -2.96 3.43
CA ALA A 113 -35.11 -2.10 2.43
C ALA A 113 -35.24 -0.63 2.86
N PHE A 114 -35.06 -0.32 4.15
CA PHE A 114 -35.24 1.03 4.67
C PHE A 114 -34.26 2.02 4.03
N LYS A 115 -34.81 3.10 3.48
CA LYS A 115 -34.07 4.14 2.74
C LYS A 115 -34.33 5.54 3.29
N ASP A 116 -35.55 5.82 3.72
CA ASP A 116 -35.99 7.09 4.26
C ASP A 116 -37.28 6.91 5.07
N ASP A 117 -37.70 7.96 5.76
CA ASP A 117 -38.86 7.99 6.64
C ASP A 117 -40.20 8.26 5.93
N THR A 118 -40.20 8.33 4.60
CA THR A 118 -41.41 8.68 3.81
C THR A 118 -42.38 7.51 3.65
N THR A 119 -41.89 6.28 3.84
CA THR A 119 -42.68 5.06 3.63
C THR A 119 -42.91 4.30 4.92
N GLU A 120 -44.17 3.91 5.15
CA GLU A 120 -44.50 3.02 6.26
C GLU A 120 -43.95 1.61 6.01
N GLN A 121 -43.55 0.93 7.08
CA GLN A 121 -43.05 -0.43 7.05
C GLN A 121 -44.05 -1.37 7.71
N SER A 122 -44.21 -2.57 7.18
CA SER A 122 -45.08 -3.59 7.77
C SER A 122 -44.25 -4.76 8.22
N ILE A 123 -44.42 -5.20 9.47
CA ILE A 123 -43.68 -6.32 10.06
C ILE A 123 -44.64 -7.39 10.58
N ALA A 124 -44.39 -8.67 10.26
CA ALA A 124 -45.13 -9.79 10.83
C ALA A 124 -44.70 -10.05 12.27
N VAL A 125 -45.65 -10.00 13.20
CA VAL A 125 -45.41 -10.23 14.62
C VAL A 125 -46.21 -11.42 15.16
N ALA A 126 -47.35 -11.75 14.54
CA ALA A 126 -48.27 -12.75 15.06
C ALA A 126 -48.92 -13.56 13.93
N HIS A 127 -49.75 -14.52 14.31
CA HIS A 127 -50.55 -15.31 13.38
C HIS A 127 -51.58 -14.46 12.61
N THR A 128 -52.01 -14.92 11.43
CA THR A 128 -52.85 -14.15 10.49
C THR A 128 -54.25 -13.77 11.00
N ARG A 129 -54.71 -14.36 12.10
CA ARG A 129 -55.99 -14.01 12.75
C ARG A 129 -55.86 -12.88 13.78
N PHE A 130 -54.64 -12.53 14.18
CA PHE A 130 -54.40 -11.46 15.14
C PHE A 130 -54.69 -10.08 14.52
N ASN A 131 -55.55 -9.30 15.18
CA ASN A 131 -55.87 -7.93 14.80
C ASN A 131 -55.98 -7.10 16.08
N ASN A 132 -55.35 -5.92 16.10
CA ASN A 132 -55.42 -4.99 17.22
C ASN A 132 -55.23 -3.55 16.70
N SER A 133 -56.30 -2.76 16.71
CA SER A 133 -56.29 -1.40 16.15
C SER A 133 -55.39 -0.43 16.94
N ALA A 134 -55.23 -0.62 18.25
CA ALA A 134 -54.42 0.26 19.11
C ALA A 134 -52.94 0.26 18.71
N ILE A 135 -52.45 -0.85 18.17
CA ILE A 135 -51.07 -1.02 17.69
C ILE A 135 -51.00 -1.12 16.16
N ARG A 136 -52.07 -0.72 15.46
CA ARG A 136 -52.18 -0.80 13.99
C ARG A 136 -51.86 -2.21 13.45
N ALA A 137 -52.22 -3.25 14.20
CA ALA A 137 -52.02 -4.63 13.80
C ALA A 137 -53.21 -5.16 12.99
N ARG A 138 -52.93 -5.64 11.78
CA ARG A 138 -53.93 -6.30 10.92
C ARG A 138 -53.34 -7.58 10.32
N ARG A 139 -54.08 -8.67 10.40
CA ARG A 139 -53.66 -10.00 9.90
C ARG A 139 -52.27 -10.43 10.40
N GLY A 140 -51.99 -10.22 11.68
CA GLY A 140 -50.71 -10.58 12.30
C GLY A 140 -49.54 -9.65 11.99
N ARG A 141 -49.76 -8.54 11.27
CA ARG A 141 -48.71 -7.56 10.93
C ARG A 141 -48.95 -6.22 11.59
N ILE A 142 -47.91 -5.63 12.18
CA ILE A 142 -47.90 -4.25 12.69
C ILE A 142 -47.38 -3.31 11.60
N THR A 143 -48.03 -2.16 11.43
CA THR A 143 -47.55 -1.07 10.58
C THR A 143 -46.78 -0.03 11.40
N LEU A 144 -45.52 0.19 11.05
CA LEU A 144 -44.62 1.19 11.64
C LEU A 144 -44.54 2.41 10.73
N SER A 145 -44.56 3.61 11.31
CA SER A 145 -44.24 4.82 10.56
C SER A 145 -42.76 4.82 10.16
N GLY A 146 -42.43 5.44 9.02
CA GLY A 146 -41.04 5.63 8.62
C GLY A 146 -40.23 6.40 9.68
N SER A 147 -40.85 7.36 10.37
CA SER A 147 -40.23 8.09 11.50
C SER A 147 -39.85 7.19 12.69
N THR A 148 -40.66 6.15 12.96
CA THR A 148 -40.36 5.18 14.01
C THR A 148 -39.13 4.35 13.63
N VAL A 149 -39.11 3.85 12.39
CA VAL A 149 -37.99 3.05 11.88
C VAL A 149 -36.71 3.90 11.80
N LYS A 150 -36.82 5.16 11.35
CA LYS A 150 -35.74 6.14 11.36
C LYS A 150 -35.11 6.26 12.76
N GLY A 151 -35.94 6.35 13.80
CA GLY A 151 -35.50 6.41 15.19
C GLY A 151 -34.66 5.19 15.62
N PHE A 152 -34.89 4.01 15.05
CA PHE A 152 -34.07 2.82 15.33
C PHE A 152 -32.68 2.92 14.71
N PHE A 153 -32.57 3.51 13.51
CA PHE A 153 -31.29 3.70 12.83
C PHE A 153 -30.50 4.90 13.38
N ASP A 154 -31.18 5.97 13.79
CA ASP A 154 -30.54 7.22 14.22
C ASP A 154 -29.58 7.02 15.41
N VAL A 155 -29.87 6.03 16.27
CA VAL A 155 -28.98 5.64 17.37
C VAL A 155 -27.62 5.20 16.83
N CYS A 156 -27.60 4.35 15.80
CA CYS A 156 -26.37 3.91 15.16
C CYS A 156 -25.71 5.02 14.33
N VAL A 157 -26.50 5.73 13.51
CA VAL A 157 -25.98 6.76 12.60
C VAL A 157 -25.19 7.80 13.37
N LYS A 158 -25.71 8.28 14.50
CA LYS A 158 -25.06 9.31 15.32
C LYS A 158 -23.70 8.86 15.85
N GLU A 159 -23.60 7.63 16.36
CA GLU A 159 -22.34 7.09 16.89
C GLU A 159 -21.32 6.85 15.77
N ILE A 160 -21.77 6.31 14.63
CA ILE A 160 -20.94 6.06 13.46
C ILE A 160 -20.38 7.37 12.90
N THR A 161 -21.23 8.37 12.68
CA THR A 161 -20.79 9.64 12.10
C THR A 161 -19.93 10.41 13.08
N GLY A 162 -20.22 10.34 14.38
CA GLY A 162 -19.33 10.88 15.42
C GLY A 162 -17.92 10.27 15.39
N SER A 163 -17.80 8.95 15.19
CA SER A 163 -16.50 8.26 15.02
C SER A 163 -15.75 8.77 13.79
N VAL A 164 -16.44 8.90 12.66
CA VAL A 164 -15.85 9.42 11.41
C VAL A 164 -15.43 10.88 11.55
N ASP A 165 -16.29 11.73 12.12
CA ASP A 165 -16.01 13.14 12.38
C ASP A 165 -14.72 13.31 13.22
N GLN A 166 -14.55 12.50 14.27
CA GLN A 166 -13.33 12.52 15.10
C GLN A 166 -12.07 12.13 14.30
N GLN A 167 -12.17 11.15 13.41
CA GLN A 167 -11.06 10.73 12.57
C GLN A 167 -10.66 11.81 11.57
N ILE A 168 -11.62 12.43 10.88
CA ILE A 168 -11.34 13.40 9.81
C ILE A 168 -11.10 14.84 10.30
N ASN A 169 -11.41 15.14 11.56
CA ASN A 169 -11.33 16.50 12.10
C ASN A 169 -9.97 17.16 11.87
N GLY A 170 -9.97 18.35 11.24
CA GLY A 170 -8.77 19.15 10.98
C GLY A 170 -7.96 18.70 9.77
N LEU A 171 -8.45 17.76 8.96
CA LEU A 171 -7.77 17.24 7.78
C LEU A 171 -8.67 17.33 6.54
N ASN A 172 -8.05 17.58 5.38
CA ASN A 172 -8.76 17.50 4.10
C ASN A 172 -8.90 16.03 3.68
N VAL A 173 -10.12 15.50 3.70
CA VAL A 173 -10.42 14.08 3.42
C VAL A 173 -11.38 13.97 2.22
N PRO A 174 -10.89 14.01 0.96
CA PRO A 174 -11.73 14.00 -0.23
C PRO A 174 -12.53 12.70 -0.45
N TYR A 175 -12.17 11.60 0.21
CA TYR A 175 -12.81 10.30 0.03
C TYR A 175 -13.10 9.62 1.37
N ILE A 176 -14.32 9.09 1.49
CA ILE A 176 -14.71 8.18 2.57
C ILE A 176 -15.19 6.88 1.93
N LEU A 177 -14.54 5.77 2.25
CA LEU A 177 -14.91 4.43 1.81
C LEU A 177 -15.88 3.87 2.84
N LEU A 178 -17.15 3.77 2.47
CA LEU A 178 -18.17 3.15 3.32
C LEU A 178 -18.33 1.68 2.88
N VAL A 179 -17.86 0.77 3.73
CA VAL A 179 -17.85 -0.67 3.49
C VAL A 179 -18.57 -1.42 4.62
N GLY A 180 -18.62 -2.75 4.52
CA GLY A 180 -19.28 -3.60 5.50
C GLY A 180 -20.77 -3.81 5.24
N GLY A 181 -21.32 -4.91 5.76
CA GLY A 181 -22.71 -5.29 5.50
C GLY A 181 -23.74 -4.26 5.93
N PHE A 182 -23.45 -3.44 6.94
CA PHE A 182 -24.32 -2.33 7.35
C PHE A 182 -24.07 -1.07 6.52
N GLY A 183 -22.86 -0.87 6.01
CA GLY A 183 -22.53 0.16 5.01
C GLY A 183 -23.26 -0.01 3.68
N ASP A 184 -23.80 -1.21 3.39
CA ASP A 184 -24.70 -1.46 2.27
C ASP A 184 -26.13 -0.93 2.48
N SER A 185 -26.50 -0.56 3.71
CA SER A 185 -27.84 -0.02 4.01
C SER A 185 -28.12 1.25 3.20
N PRO A 186 -29.26 1.31 2.47
CA PRO A 186 -29.64 2.51 1.71
C PRO A 186 -29.77 3.74 2.61
N TYR A 187 -30.31 3.58 3.82
CA TYR A 187 -30.43 4.66 4.79
C TYR A 187 -29.07 5.19 5.26
N ILE A 188 -28.16 4.31 5.71
CA ILE A 188 -26.80 4.70 6.14
C ILE A 188 -26.06 5.43 5.02
N ARG A 189 -26.09 4.90 3.80
CA ARG A 189 -25.47 5.55 2.63
C ARG A 189 -26.06 6.94 2.38
N SER A 190 -27.39 7.10 2.53
CA SER A 190 -28.04 8.39 2.34
C SER A 190 -27.61 9.42 3.39
N GLU A 191 -27.50 9.01 4.66
CA GLU A 191 -27.09 9.89 5.76
C GLU A 191 -25.62 10.30 5.62
N PHE A 192 -24.73 9.36 5.26
CA PHE A 192 -23.33 9.67 4.95
C PHE A 192 -23.19 10.67 3.81
N LYS A 193 -23.95 10.49 2.72
CA LYS A 193 -23.92 11.43 1.60
C LYS A 193 -24.39 12.82 2.01
N LYS A 194 -25.53 12.90 2.71
CA LYS A 194 -26.07 14.17 3.22
C LYS A 194 -25.09 14.89 4.13
N GLN A 195 -24.36 14.16 4.98
CA GLN A 195 -23.41 14.75 5.92
C GLN A 195 -22.10 15.18 5.25
N TYR A 196 -21.48 14.32 4.44
CA TYR A 196 -20.08 14.50 4.03
C TYR A 196 -19.87 15.02 2.60
N GLU A 197 -20.77 14.74 1.65
CA GLU A 197 -20.60 15.24 0.27
C GLU A 197 -20.64 16.78 0.18
N PRO A 198 -21.51 17.50 0.92
CA PRO A 198 -21.47 18.97 0.97
C PRO A 198 -20.17 19.54 1.55
N GLN A 199 -19.43 18.77 2.34
CA GLN A 199 -18.16 19.15 2.93
C GLN A 199 -16.96 18.86 2.00
N GLY A 200 -17.21 18.28 0.82
CA GLY A 200 -16.17 17.94 -0.17
C GLY A 200 -15.67 16.49 -0.08
N SER A 201 -16.22 15.68 0.81
CA SER A 201 -15.86 14.26 0.96
C SER A 201 -16.79 13.38 0.14
N ARG A 202 -16.29 12.80 -0.95
CA ARG A 202 -17.06 11.88 -1.79
C ARG A 202 -17.18 10.51 -1.13
N ILE A 203 -18.40 10.04 -0.92
CA ILE A 203 -18.66 8.68 -0.42
C ILE A 203 -18.42 7.69 -1.55
N THR A 204 -17.42 6.84 -1.40
CA THR A 204 -17.09 5.79 -2.35
C THR A 204 -17.92 4.55 -2.01
N ILE A 205 -18.78 4.17 -2.95
CA ILE A 205 -19.67 3.01 -2.86
C ILE A 205 -19.27 2.05 -4.00
N THR A 206 -19.19 0.76 -3.69
CA THR A 206 -18.99 -0.28 -4.71
C THR A 206 -20.33 -0.72 -5.29
N ASN A 207 -20.34 -1.10 -6.57
CA ASN A 207 -21.54 -1.68 -7.19
C ASN A 207 -21.84 -3.08 -6.64
N ASP A 208 -20.80 -3.80 -6.22
CA ASP A 208 -20.91 -5.08 -5.53
C ASP A 208 -21.19 -4.88 -4.04
N SER A 209 -21.80 -5.89 -3.39
CA SER A 209 -22.02 -5.85 -1.94
C SER A 209 -20.70 -5.78 -1.19
N THR A 210 -20.62 -4.86 -0.23
CA THR A 210 -19.43 -4.68 0.61
C THR A 210 -19.39 -5.63 1.81
N SER A 211 -20.41 -6.49 1.97
CA SER A 211 -20.48 -7.49 3.07
C SER A 211 -19.30 -8.48 3.11
N LYS A 212 -18.56 -8.62 2.01
CA LYS A 212 -17.36 -9.45 1.90
C LYS A 212 -16.10 -8.65 1.57
N ALA A 213 -16.14 -7.32 1.68
CA ALA A 213 -15.05 -6.43 1.29
C ALA A 213 -13.73 -6.80 1.96
N VAL A 214 -13.75 -7.09 3.27
CA VAL A 214 -12.56 -7.51 4.02
C VAL A 214 -11.99 -8.83 3.50
N ALA A 215 -12.83 -9.85 3.30
CA ALA A 215 -12.35 -11.17 2.88
C ALA A 215 -11.80 -11.16 1.45
N ASP A 216 -12.51 -10.50 0.53
CA ASP A 216 -12.07 -10.35 -0.86
C ASP A 216 -10.83 -9.47 -0.97
N GLY A 217 -10.85 -8.34 -0.26
CA GLY A 217 -9.73 -7.42 -0.10
C GLY A 217 -8.48 -8.09 0.45
N ALA A 218 -8.61 -9.01 1.41
CA ALA A 218 -7.48 -9.76 1.95
C ALA A 218 -6.88 -10.73 0.91
N VAL A 219 -7.71 -11.35 0.05
CA VAL A 219 -7.22 -12.18 -1.06
C VAL A 219 -6.52 -11.32 -2.11
N ILE A 220 -7.10 -10.17 -2.47
CA ILE A 220 -6.49 -9.20 -3.39
C ILE A 220 -5.15 -8.69 -2.83
N TRP A 221 -5.12 -8.27 -1.58
CA TRP A 221 -3.90 -7.87 -0.88
C TRP A 221 -2.86 -8.99 -0.90
N SER A 222 -3.28 -10.22 -0.60
CA SER A 222 -2.39 -11.37 -0.59
C SER A 222 -1.80 -11.62 -1.97
N THR A 223 -2.58 -11.51 -3.04
CA THR A 223 -2.14 -11.79 -4.42
C THR A 223 -1.23 -10.68 -4.96
N LEU A 224 -1.56 -9.41 -4.71
CA LEU A 224 -0.69 -8.26 -5.03
C LEU A 224 0.63 -8.32 -4.24
N SER A 225 0.59 -8.86 -3.03
CA SER A 225 1.75 -9.09 -2.16
C SER A 225 2.39 -10.48 -2.34
N SER A 226 1.84 -11.35 -3.20
CA SER A 226 2.19 -12.79 -3.29
C SER A 226 3.33 -13.10 -4.24
N VAL A 227 3.82 -12.12 -5.00
CA VAL A 227 5.09 -12.32 -5.69
C VAL A 227 6.20 -12.20 -4.66
N SER A 228 6.32 -13.21 -3.81
CA SER A 228 7.32 -13.31 -2.74
C SER A 228 8.70 -13.66 -3.29
N SER A 229 8.77 -14.14 -4.53
CA SER A 229 10.02 -14.34 -5.21
C SER A 229 9.86 -14.23 -6.72
N ARG A 230 10.78 -13.52 -7.38
CA ARG A 230 10.87 -13.46 -8.85
C ARG A 230 12.14 -14.15 -9.30
N ALA A 231 12.02 -15.05 -10.27
CA ALA A 231 13.16 -15.57 -11.00
C ALA A 231 13.38 -14.67 -12.23
N PRO A 232 14.53 -14.00 -12.37
CA PRO A 232 14.79 -13.13 -13.51
C PRO A 232 14.95 -13.97 -14.78
N ARG A 233 14.42 -13.48 -15.90
CA ARG A 233 14.48 -14.15 -17.21
C ARG A 233 15.86 -14.03 -17.89
N TYR A 234 16.72 -13.19 -17.34
CA TYR A 234 18.09 -12.95 -17.78
C TYR A 234 19.02 -12.90 -16.57
N SER A 235 20.30 -13.18 -16.77
CA SER A 235 21.32 -12.80 -15.79
C SER A 235 21.63 -11.32 -15.98
N PHE A 236 21.80 -10.58 -14.90
CA PHE A 236 22.12 -9.14 -14.95
C PHE A 236 23.48 -8.86 -14.34
N GLY A 237 24.14 -7.81 -14.83
CA GLY A 237 25.48 -7.44 -14.42
C GLY A 237 26.06 -6.35 -15.30
N THR A 238 27.36 -6.10 -15.18
CA THR A 238 28.05 -5.04 -15.92
C THR A 238 29.35 -5.53 -16.55
N THR A 239 29.94 -4.71 -17.41
CA THR A 239 31.27 -4.97 -17.97
C THR A 239 32.36 -4.48 -17.02
N ILE A 240 33.43 -5.26 -16.87
CA ILE A 240 34.60 -4.92 -16.07
C ILE A 240 35.90 -5.03 -16.87
N ALA A 241 36.95 -4.41 -16.35
CA ALA A 241 38.31 -4.68 -16.77
C ALA A 241 38.90 -5.85 -15.97
N LEU A 242 39.55 -6.79 -16.65
CA LEU A 242 40.18 -7.96 -16.04
C LEU A 242 41.71 -7.86 -16.15
N PRO A 243 42.48 -8.39 -15.16
CA PRO A 243 43.94 -8.47 -15.26
C PRO A 243 44.39 -9.18 -16.53
N PHE A 244 45.39 -8.64 -17.22
CA PHE A 244 45.87 -9.22 -18.47
C PHE A 244 46.75 -10.46 -18.26
N LEU A 245 46.30 -11.60 -18.77
CA LEU A 245 47.05 -12.85 -18.80
C LEU A 245 47.57 -13.12 -20.22
N ALA A 246 48.85 -12.85 -20.46
CA ALA A 246 49.44 -12.88 -21.79
C ALA A 246 49.25 -14.22 -22.54
N ASN A 247 49.29 -15.35 -21.83
CA ASN A 247 49.16 -16.69 -22.42
C ASN A 247 47.72 -17.04 -22.85
N VAL A 248 46.72 -16.35 -22.30
CA VAL A 248 45.29 -16.60 -22.56
C VAL A 248 44.75 -15.53 -23.49
N HIS A 249 44.88 -14.27 -23.07
CA HIS A 249 44.19 -13.14 -23.69
C HIS A 249 44.74 -12.79 -25.08
N ARG A 250 46.03 -13.03 -25.35
CA ARG A 250 46.58 -12.86 -26.72
C ARG A 250 45.93 -13.82 -27.72
N ARG A 251 45.63 -15.06 -27.31
CA ARG A 251 44.96 -16.06 -28.17
C ARG A 251 43.49 -15.70 -28.43
N GLN A 252 42.90 -14.91 -27.54
CA GLN A 252 41.55 -14.36 -27.68
C GLN A 252 41.55 -12.98 -28.37
N TYR A 253 42.68 -12.53 -28.93
CA TYR A 253 42.85 -11.23 -29.59
C TYR A 253 42.55 -10.01 -28.70
N ARG A 254 42.64 -10.17 -27.37
CA ARG A 254 42.42 -9.08 -26.42
C ARG A 254 43.65 -8.18 -26.37
N ILE A 255 43.42 -6.88 -26.53
CA ILE A 255 44.47 -5.87 -26.49
C ILE A 255 44.57 -5.31 -25.06
N PRO A 256 45.70 -5.49 -24.35
CA PRO A 256 45.86 -4.93 -23.03
C PRO A 256 46.07 -3.42 -23.07
N TYR A 257 45.59 -2.74 -22.03
CA TYR A 257 45.92 -1.35 -21.73
C TYR A 257 46.37 -1.21 -20.27
N LYS A 258 47.03 -0.10 -19.94
CA LYS A 258 47.42 0.20 -18.56
C LYS A 258 46.30 0.98 -17.86
N ASN A 259 45.80 0.49 -16.74
CA ASN A 259 44.87 1.24 -15.88
C ASN A 259 45.62 2.33 -15.08
N ALA A 260 44.89 3.16 -14.31
CA ALA A 260 45.50 4.22 -13.49
C ALA A 260 46.45 3.69 -12.40
N ARG A 261 46.30 2.42 -11.99
CA ARG A 261 47.24 1.73 -11.06
C ARG A 261 48.54 1.31 -11.75
N GLY A 262 48.65 1.45 -13.07
CA GLY A 262 49.78 1.00 -13.88
C GLY A 262 49.77 -0.50 -14.19
N GLU A 263 48.65 -1.17 -14.00
CA GLU A 263 48.49 -2.61 -14.25
C GLU A 263 47.99 -2.85 -15.67
N GLN A 264 48.47 -3.92 -16.31
CA GLN A 264 47.94 -4.35 -17.60
C GLN A 264 46.60 -5.06 -17.38
N VAL A 265 45.55 -4.53 -18.01
CA VAL A 265 44.19 -5.04 -17.96
C VAL A 265 43.59 -5.11 -19.37
N VAL A 266 42.48 -5.82 -19.53
CA VAL A 266 41.71 -5.93 -20.77
C VAL A 266 40.23 -5.64 -20.49
N SER A 267 39.55 -4.97 -21.42
CA SER A 267 38.16 -4.55 -21.28
C SER A 267 37.16 -5.62 -21.75
N GLY A 268 35.89 -5.45 -21.34
CA GLY A 268 34.77 -6.25 -21.83
C GLY A 268 34.50 -7.53 -21.04
N GLY A 269 35.16 -7.74 -19.91
CA GLY A 269 34.90 -8.87 -19.02
C GLY A 269 33.49 -8.81 -18.43
N TRP A 270 32.89 -9.95 -18.13
CA TRP A 270 31.55 -10.04 -17.56
C TRP A 270 31.59 -10.12 -16.04
N SER A 271 30.81 -9.27 -15.36
CA SER A 271 30.60 -9.32 -13.91
C SER A 271 29.11 -9.48 -13.61
N GLN A 272 28.69 -10.73 -13.38
CA GLN A 272 27.30 -11.06 -13.06
C GLN A 272 26.95 -10.62 -11.63
N ILE A 273 25.87 -9.86 -11.46
CA ILE A 273 25.32 -9.49 -10.15
C ILE A 273 24.17 -10.43 -9.79
N VAL A 274 23.36 -10.79 -10.78
CA VAL A 274 22.13 -11.59 -10.63
C VAL A 274 22.14 -12.74 -11.63
N GLN A 275 21.76 -13.93 -11.19
CA GLN A 275 21.68 -15.12 -12.04
C GLN A 275 20.26 -15.37 -12.56
N LYS A 276 20.15 -15.66 -13.86
CA LYS A 276 18.90 -16.11 -14.52
C LYS A 276 18.29 -17.31 -13.78
N GLY A 277 16.97 -17.31 -13.65
CA GLY A 277 16.21 -18.46 -13.13
C GLY A 277 16.32 -18.68 -11.62
N VAL A 278 17.23 -17.99 -10.92
CA VAL A 278 17.34 -18.06 -9.46
C VAL A 278 16.28 -17.16 -8.83
N ALA A 279 15.38 -17.76 -8.06
CA ALA A 279 14.34 -17.02 -7.36
C ALA A 279 14.94 -16.08 -6.31
N LEU A 280 14.65 -14.79 -6.43
CA LEU A 280 15.03 -13.73 -5.48
C LEU A 280 13.79 -13.25 -4.74
N ASP A 281 13.89 -13.07 -3.42
CA ASP A 281 12.81 -12.48 -2.62
C ASP A 281 12.53 -11.03 -3.09
N SER A 282 11.27 -10.58 -3.05
CA SER A 282 10.86 -9.26 -3.56
C SER A 282 11.59 -8.11 -2.87
N GLU A 283 11.99 -8.26 -1.61
CA GLU A 283 12.71 -7.22 -0.86
C GLU A 283 14.24 -7.32 -0.99
N VAL A 284 14.76 -8.36 -1.64
CA VAL A 284 16.21 -8.54 -1.79
C VAL A 284 16.78 -7.52 -2.77
N VAL A 285 17.83 -6.84 -2.31
CA VAL A 285 18.71 -6.04 -3.15
C VAL A 285 19.99 -6.85 -3.39
N CYS A 286 20.23 -7.24 -4.63
CA CYS A 286 21.48 -7.85 -5.03
C CYS A 286 22.52 -6.74 -5.21
N ARG A 287 23.57 -6.78 -4.39
CA ARG A 287 24.65 -5.79 -4.37
C ARG A 287 25.94 -6.43 -4.87
N ARG A 288 26.71 -5.68 -5.65
CA ARG A 288 28.07 -6.07 -6.00
C ARG A 288 28.98 -4.83 -6.02
N PRO A 289 30.12 -4.87 -5.31
CA PRO A 289 31.04 -3.75 -5.24
C PRO A 289 31.89 -3.63 -6.50
N TYR A 290 32.13 -2.38 -6.89
CA TYR A 290 32.97 -1.97 -8.00
C TYR A 290 33.86 -0.80 -7.60
N VAL A 291 34.91 -0.61 -8.40
CA VAL A 291 35.88 0.45 -8.22
C VAL A 291 36.12 1.12 -9.55
N GLN A 292 36.00 2.44 -9.57
CA GLN A 292 36.47 3.26 -10.67
C GLN A 292 37.77 3.96 -10.30
N LEU A 293 38.72 3.96 -11.24
CA LEU A 293 40.05 4.51 -11.06
C LEU A 293 40.19 5.83 -11.82
N HIS A 294 40.77 6.81 -11.16
CA HIS A 294 41.02 8.14 -11.71
C HIS A 294 42.50 8.52 -11.58
N THR A 295 42.99 9.33 -12.51
CA THR A 295 44.37 9.87 -12.52
C THR A 295 44.44 11.29 -11.94
N THR A 296 43.31 11.81 -11.45
CA THR A 296 43.18 13.15 -10.83
C THR A 296 42.38 13.02 -9.51
N PRO A 297 42.67 13.84 -8.49
CA PRO A 297 41.86 13.94 -7.28
C PRO A 297 40.48 14.58 -7.52
N ASP A 298 40.31 15.27 -8.65
CA ASP A 298 39.09 16.01 -8.99
C ASP A 298 38.61 15.59 -10.40
N PRO A 299 38.02 14.39 -10.54
CA PRO A 299 37.40 13.97 -11.78
C PRO A 299 36.01 14.62 -11.93
N ASN A 300 35.60 14.93 -13.16
CA ASN A 300 34.21 15.35 -13.40
C ASN A 300 33.27 14.16 -13.11
N LEU A 301 32.49 14.29 -12.05
CA LEU A 301 31.55 13.30 -11.55
C LEU A 301 30.08 13.77 -11.67
N GLU A 302 29.81 14.86 -12.38
CA GLU A 302 28.45 15.42 -12.58
C GLU A 302 27.51 14.43 -13.27
N LEU A 303 28.03 13.66 -14.23
CA LEU A 303 27.31 12.58 -14.90
C LEU A 303 28.12 11.29 -14.83
N PHE A 304 27.98 10.58 -13.72
CA PHE A 304 28.50 9.24 -13.57
C PHE A 304 27.54 8.22 -14.18
N THR A 305 28.05 7.29 -14.98
CA THR A 305 27.24 6.27 -15.66
C THR A 305 27.77 4.87 -15.45
N ALA A 306 26.88 3.92 -15.19
CA ALA A 306 27.19 2.49 -15.20
C ALA A 306 26.18 1.74 -16.08
N ASP A 307 26.67 1.03 -17.08
CA ASP A 307 25.81 0.24 -17.96
C ASP A 307 25.47 -1.11 -17.31
N LEU A 308 24.18 -1.42 -17.30
CA LEU A 308 23.66 -2.71 -16.92
C LEU A 308 23.32 -3.52 -18.18
N LEU A 309 23.86 -4.73 -18.25
CA LEU A 309 23.60 -5.67 -19.34
C LEU A 309 22.72 -6.82 -18.85
N ALA A 310 21.96 -7.39 -19.77
CA ALA A 310 21.19 -8.61 -19.59
C ALA A 310 21.76 -9.72 -20.48
N TYR A 311 21.94 -10.92 -19.92
CA TYR A 311 22.42 -12.11 -20.62
C TYR A 311 21.35 -13.20 -20.64
N SER A 312 21.07 -13.76 -21.83
CA SER A 312 19.99 -14.72 -22.05
C SER A 312 20.42 -16.20 -21.94
N GLY A 313 21.72 -16.49 -21.99
CA GLY A 313 22.25 -17.86 -21.93
C GLY A 313 22.20 -18.48 -20.53
N GLU A 314 22.41 -19.81 -20.47
CA GLU A 314 22.42 -20.59 -19.21
C GLU A 314 23.81 -20.71 -18.58
N ASN A 315 24.87 -20.41 -19.34
CA ASN A 315 26.25 -20.41 -18.88
C ASN A 315 26.65 -19.07 -18.24
N THR A 316 27.84 -19.02 -17.64
CA THR A 316 28.48 -17.76 -17.20
C THR A 316 29.67 -17.47 -18.11
N PRO A 317 29.48 -16.69 -19.19
CA PRO A 317 30.57 -16.35 -20.09
C PRO A 317 31.59 -15.46 -19.37
N GLU A 318 32.87 -15.58 -19.76
CA GLU A 318 33.93 -14.71 -19.25
C GLU A 318 33.83 -13.27 -19.79
N TRP A 319 33.27 -13.11 -21.00
CA TRP A 319 33.26 -11.86 -21.74
C TRP A 319 31.85 -11.44 -22.14
N ALA A 320 31.50 -10.20 -21.85
CA ALA A 320 30.27 -9.55 -22.30
C ALA A 320 30.46 -8.77 -23.61
N ARG A 321 31.70 -8.32 -23.89
CA ARG A 321 32.06 -7.68 -25.16
C ARG A 321 33.19 -8.41 -25.85
N ASP A 322 33.16 -8.47 -27.18
CA ASP A 322 34.23 -9.02 -28.01
C ASP A 322 35.48 -8.08 -28.01
N PRO A 323 36.60 -8.47 -28.66
CA PRO A 323 37.78 -7.61 -28.74
C PRO A 323 37.59 -6.29 -29.50
N PHE A 324 36.53 -6.16 -30.29
CA PHE A 324 36.18 -4.96 -31.04
C PHE A 324 35.20 -4.05 -30.28
N GLY A 325 34.74 -4.47 -29.09
CA GLY A 325 33.81 -3.73 -28.23
C GLY A 325 32.33 -4.03 -28.47
N ASN A 326 31.99 -4.92 -29.40
CA ASN A 326 30.60 -5.31 -29.65
C ASN A 326 30.12 -6.26 -28.55
N LEU A 327 28.82 -6.22 -28.24
CA LEU A 327 28.23 -7.19 -27.30
C LEU A 327 28.35 -8.61 -27.86
N ALA A 328 28.82 -9.53 -27.01
CA ALA A 328 28.87 -10.93 -27.34
C ALA A 328 27.46 -11.51 -27.50
N SER A 329 27.34 -12.62 -28.25
CA SER A 329 26.04 -13.26 -28.49
C SER A 329 25.31 -13.59 -27.19
N GLY A 330 24.03 -13.24 -27.12
CA GLY A 330 23.17 -13.42 -25.95
C GLY A 330 23.17 -12.25 -24.96
N PHE A 331 24.03 -11.24 -25.14
CA PHE A 331 24.00 -10.00 -24.36
C PHE A 331 23.16 -8.92 -25.04
N GLN A 332 22.48 -8.12 -24.22
CA GLN A 332 21.79 -6.90 -24.62
C GLN A 332 21.94 -5.83 -23.53
N GLU A 333 21.81 -4.56 -23.91
CA GLU A 333 21.76 -3.46 -22.95
C GLU A 333 20.42 -3.48 -22.23
N ALA A 334 20.44 -3.49 -20.90
CA ALA A 334 19.24 -3.44 -20.08
C ALA A 334 18.87 -1.99 -19.75
N CYS A 335 19.82 -1.23 -19.20
CA CYS A 335 19.70 0.20 -18.96
C CYS A 335 21.09 0.81 -18.64
N THR A 336 21.15 2.14 -18.59
CA THR A 336 22.30 2.89 -18.07
C THR A 336 21.88 3.57 -16.78
N ILE A 337 22.52 3.23 -15.67
CA ILE A 337 22.34 3.89 -14.38
C ILE A 337 23.10 5.22 -14.44
N ARG A 338 22.45 6.30 -14.03
CA ARG A 338 23.02 7.65 -14.02
C ARG A 338 22.97 8.22 -12.61
N ALA A 339 24.07 8.79 -12.15
CA ALA A 339 24.16 9.48 -10.86
C ALA A 339 24.96 10.77 -11.01
N ASN A 340 24.57 11.80 -10.27
CA ASN A 340 25.42 12.97 -10.06
C ASN A 340 26.21 12.74 -8.77
N LEU A 341 27.53 12.59 -8.93
CA LEU A 341 28.49 12.29 -7.87
C LEU A 341 29.47 13.47 -7.66
N GLN A 342 29.11 14.69 -8.08
CA GLN A 342 29.98 15.87 -8.02
C GLN A 342 30.46 16.19 -6.59
N HIS A 343 29.67 15.88 -5.57
CA HIS A 343 30.06 16.11 -4.17
C HIS A 343 30.95 15.00 -3.58
N LEU A 344 31.35 13.98 -4.36
CA LEU A 344 32.19 12.86 -3.92
C LEU A 344 33.68 13.02 -4.19
N GLU A 345 34.13 14.17 -4.68
CA GLU A 345 35.56 14.46 -4.90
C GLU A 345 36.39 14.19 -3.61
N GLY A 346 35.82 14.49 -2.43
CA GLY A 346 36.44 14.21 -1.12
C GLY A 346 36.39 12.75 -0.65
N ALA A 347 35.55 11.91 -1.25
CA ALA A 347 35.43 10.48 -0.93
C ALA A 347 36.45 9.61 -1.68
N LEU A 348 37.19 10.20 -2.63
CA LEU A 348 38.21 9.51 -3.42
C LEU A 348 39.42 9.14 -2.57
N VAL A 349 39.72 7.84 -2.48
CA VAL A 349 40.88 7.36 -1.75
C VAL A 349 42.11 7.38 -2.66
N SER A 350 43.12 8.16 -2.28
CA SER A 350 44.39 8.22 -3.03
C SER A 350 45.34 7.08 -2.65
N ALA A 351 46.04 6.53 -3.64
CA ALA A 351 47.07 5.52 -3.42
C ALA A 351 48.18 5.62 -4.48
N MET A 352 49.29 4.94 -4.24
CA MET A 352 50.44 4.87 -5.16
C MET A 352 50.35 3.60 -6.00
N GLY A 353 50.32 3.77 -7.32
CA GLY A 353 50.32 2.69 -8.30
C GLY A 353 51.71 2.16 -8.59
N LYS A 354 51.78 1.22 -9.53
CA LYS A 354 53.06 0.71 -10.04
C LYS A 354 53.87 1.87 -10.62
N HIS A 355 55.17 1.88 -10.32
CA HIS A 355 56.12 2.91 -10.77
C HIS A 355 55.93 4.31 -10.15
N GLY A 356 55.17 4.42 -9.06
CA GLY A 356 55.09 5.66 -8.28
C GLY A 356 54.10 6.70 -8.81
N SER A 357 53.24 6.34 -9.77
CA SER A 357 52.14 7.22 -10.18
C SER A 357 51.02 7.22 -9.15
N ARG A 358 50.53 8.40 -8.76
CA ARG A 358 49.37 8.51 -7.85
C ARG A 358 48.07 8.26 -8.62
N TYR A 359 47.13 7.56 -8.00
CA TYR A 359 45.78 7.34 -8.51
C TYR A 359 44.73 7.50 -7.40
N TRP A 360 43.48 7.67 -7.81
CA TRP A 360 42.33 7.86 -6.94
C TRP A 360 41.28 6.80 -7.23
N THR A 361 40.62 6.33 -6.17
CA THR A 361 39.62 5.24 -6.24
C THR A 361 38.27 5.75 -5.75
N LEU A 362 37.25 5.59 -6.59
CA LEU A 362 35.84 5.69 -6.20
C LEU A 362 35.30 4.28 -6.01
N GLN A 363 34.80 3.98 -4.81
CA GLN A 363 34.12 2.72 -4.52
C GLN A 363 32.61 2.93 -4.52
N PHE A 364 31.89 2.04 -5.17
CA PHE A 364 30.43 2.06 -5.24
C PHE A 364 29.91 0.65 -5.46
N ASP A 365 28.68 0.41 -5.03
CA ASP A 365 27.93 -0.80 -5.34
C ASP A 365 26.98 -0.54 -6.50
N ILE A 366 26.87 -1.50 -7.42
CA ILE A 366 25.73 -1.56 -8.33
C ILE A 366 24.68 -2.44 -7.67
N CYS A 367 23.50 -1.87 -7.46
CA CYS A 367 22.39 -2.49 -6.75
C CYS A 367 21.25 -2.79 -7.72
N ILE A 368 20.71 -4.01 -7.65
CA ILE A 368 19.56 -4.44 -8.45
C ILE A 368 18.47 -4.96 -7.53
N ARG A 369 17.26 -4.42 -7.66
CA ARG A 369 16.08 -4.78 -6.85
C ARG A 369 14.95 -5.31 -7.73
N PHE A 370 14.31 -6.41 -7.29
CA PHE A 370 13.20 -7.09 -7.99
C PHE A 370 11.85 -6.97 -7.27
N GLY A 371 11.63 -5.85 -6.56
CA GLY A 371 10.45 -5.65 -5.69
C GLY A 371 9.17 -5.21 -6.40
N GLY A 372 9.26 -4.70 -7.64
CA GLY A 372 8.11 -4.21 -8.41
C GLY A 372 7.70 -5.11 -9.58
N THR A 373 6.81 -4.59 -10.43
CA THR A 373 6.58 -5.12 -11.79
C THR A 373 7.74 -4.82 -12.74
N GLU A 374 8.62 -3.90 -12.36
CA GLU A 374 9.75 -3.42 -13.14
C GLU A 374 11.07 -3.67 -12.38
N LEU A 375 12.16 -3.79 -13.13
CA LEU A 375 13.52 -3.88 -12.60
C LEU A 375 13.97 -2.50 -12.14
N GLU A 376 14.44 -2.39 -10.91
CA GLU A 376 15.06 -1.16 -10.41
C GLU A 376 16.56 -1.38 -10.21
N SER A 377 17.37 -0.43 -10.67
CA SER A 377 18.82 -0.45 -10.49
C SER A 377 19.34 0.93 -10.16
N TYR A 378 20.28 1.00 -9.21
CA TYR A 378 20.86 2.24 -8.70
C TYR A 378 22.28 1.99 -8.18
N LEU A 379 22.99 3.09 -7.91
CA LEU A 379 24.31 3.05 -7.28
C LEU A 379 24.16 3.34 -5.79
N GLU A 380 24.93 2.65 -4.95
CA GLU A 380 25.15 2.98 -3.54
C GLU A 380 26.64 3.28 -3.34
N TRP A 381 26.98 4.25 -2.49
CA TRP A 381 28.36 4.59 -2.15
C TRP A 381 28.41 5.09 -0.71
N GLU A 382 29.59 5.03 -0.09
CA GLU A 382 29.82 5.57 1.25
C GLU A 382 30.47 6.95 1.17
N GLU A 383 29.87 7.93 1.84
CA GLU A 383 30.46 9.24 2.07
C GLU A 383 31.15 9.24 3.43
N ASN A 384 32.48 9.26 3.44
CA ASN A 384 33.24 9.54 4.67
C ASN A 384 33.07 11.02 5.01
N VAL A 385 32.01 11.34 5.76
CA VAL A 385 31.85 12.68 6.35
C VAL A 385 32.94 12.85 7.40
N GLY A 386 34.05 13.50 7.02
CA GLY A 386 34.99 14.02 8.01
C GLY A 386 34.24 15.00 8.92
N ILE A 387 34.18 14.70 10.22
CA ILE A 387 33.76 15.67 11.22
C ILE A 387 34.75 16.83 11.12
N PHE A 388 34.31 17.95 10.54
CA PHE A 388 34.97 19.23 10.75
C PHE A 388 34.72 19.64 12.20
N ASP A 389 35.54 19.15 13.13
CA ASP A 389 35.75 19.83 14.41
C ASP A 389 36.60 21.06 14.12
N SER A 390 35.97 22.12 13.62
CA SER A 390 36.54 23.46 13.70
C SER A 390 36.21 24.07 15.08
N TYR A 391 36.73 23.43 16.14
CA TYR A 391 36.95 24.15 17.39
C TYR A 391 38.10 25.13 17.17
N THR A 392 37.75 26.37 16.83
CA THR A 392 38.65 27.51 17.02
C THR A 392 38.12 28.29 18.22
N PRO A 393 38.81 28.26 19.38
CA PRO A 393 38.44 29.11 20.50
C PRO A 393 38.93 30.53 20.22
N LEU A 394 38.02 31.50 20.23
CA LEU A 394 38.36 32.90 20.42
C LEU A 394 37.50 33.50 21.52
N GLU A 395 38.20 33.69 22.64
CA GLU A 395 38.11 34.78 23.60
C GLU A 395 36.83 35.62 23.66
N THR A 396 36.26 35.57 24.86
CA THR A 396 35.62 36.67 25.58
C THR A 396 35.91 38.08 25.04
N ASP A 397 34.86 38.80 24.63
CA ASP A 397 34.66 40.15 25.15
C ASP A 397 33.17 40.57 25.21
N ASN A 398 32.75 40.77 26.45
CA ASN A 398 31.78 41.73 26.99
C ASN A 398 30.76 42.51 26.11
N LYS A 399 29.55 42.51 26.67
CA LYS A 399 28.61 43.63 26.94
C LYS A 399 27.42 43.88 25.99
N LYS A 400 26.26 43.73 26.66
CA LYS A 400 24.88 44.22 26.44
C LYS A 400 24.00 43.46 25.48
#